data_AF-A0A382V7H0-F1
#
_entry.id   AF-A0A382V7H0-F1
#
_cell.length_a   1.000
_cell.length_b   1.000
_cell.length_c   1.000
_cell.angle_alpha   90.00
_cell.angle_beta   90.00
_cell.angle_gamma   90.00
#
_symmetry.space_group_name_H-M   'P 1'
#
loop_
_entity.id
_entity.type
_entity.pdbx_description
1 polymer ?
#
loop_
_entity_poly.entity_id
_entity_poly.type
_entity_poly.pdbx_seq_one_letter_code
_entity_poly.pdbx_strand_id
1 'polypeptide(L)'
;MKFETENFRQTKLPLAELSLRSKNFYEFIKKRRSIREFDKAPIEDEIIKNAILSAGSAPNGANLQPWHFVIIKDIKKKKKIRIAAEKEEKKFYKFKAPQAWLD
;
A
#
# COMPACT_ATOMS: atom_id res chain seq x y z
N MET A 1 -20.32 8.65 25.42
CA MET A 1 -19.12 7.78 25.36
C MET A 1 -18.13 8.32 26.37
N LYS A 2 -17.68 7.52 27.34
CA LYS A 2 -16.60 7.92 28.25
C LYS A 2 -15.28 7.55 27.56
N PHE A 3 -14.38 8.52 27.40
CA PHE A 3 -13.05 8.27 26.87
C PHE A 3 -12.09 8.14 28.05
N GLU A 4 -11.24 7.12 27.99
CA GLU A 4 -10.12 6.95 28.91
C GLU A 4 -8.87 7.47 28.20
N THR A 5 -8.11 8.32 28.88
CA THR A 5 -6.88 8.90 28.35
C THR A 5 -5.67 8.22 28.98
N GLU A 6 -4.68 7.90 28.16
CA GLU A 6 -3.39 7.37 28.62
C GLU A 6 -2.26 8.36 28.37
N ASN A 7 -1.23 8.31 29.22
CA ASN A 7 -0.02 9.12 29.04
C ASN A 7 0.80 8.57 27.87
N PHE A 8 0.89 9.34 26.78
CA PHE A 8 1.75 9.00 25.65
C PHE A 8 3.23 9.07 26.04
N ARG A 9 3.92 7.94 25.93
CA ARG A 9 5.38 7.87 26.15
C ARG A 9 6.11 8.10 24.84
N GLN A 10 6.64 9.30 24.67
CA GLN A 10 7.49 9.62 23.53
C GLN A 10 8.93 9.18 23.78
N THR A 11 9.53 8.45 22.82
CA THR A 11 10.97 8.22 22.81
C THR A 11 11.69 9.49 22.35
N LYS A 12 12.45 10.12 23.24
CA LYS A 12 13.32 11.27 22.90
C LYS A 12 14.68 10.75 22.44
N LEU A 13 15.07 11.11 21.21
CA LEU A 13 16.36 10.74 20.62
C LEU A 13 17.25 12.00 20.44
N PRO A 14 18.59 11.87 20.51
CA PRO A 14 19.50 12.97 20.19
C PRO A 14 19.31 13.46 18.74
N LEU A 15 19.52 14.76 18.50
CA LEU A 15 19.35 15.37 17.17
C LEU A 15 20.20 14.70 16.09
N ALA A 16 21.44 14.30 16.42
CA ALA A 16 22.32 13.60 15.50
C ALA A 16 21.71 12.25 15.05
N GLU A 17 21.09 11.51 15.97
CA GLU A 17 20.44 10.24 15.65
C GLU A 17 19.17 10.46 14.83
N LEU A 18 18.37 11.48 15.14
CA LEU A 18 17.19 11.85 14.35
C LEU A 18 17.56 12.19 12.90
N SER A 19 18.63 12.97 12.71
CA SER A 19 19.15 13.33 11.40
C SER A 19 19.63 12.11 10.60
N LEU A 20 20.32 11.17 11.28
CA LEU A 20 20.77 9.94 10.63
C LEU A 20 19.58 9.04 10.23
N ARG A 21 18.61 8.84 11.13
CA ARG A 21 17.43 8.01 10.87
C ARG A 21 16.58 8.57 9.73
N SER A 22 16.36 9.89 9.70
CA SER A 22 15.58 10.54 8.64
C SER A 22 16.25 10.41 7.28
N LYS A 23 17.58 10.61 7.21
CA LYS A 23 18.36 10.41 5.97
C LYS A 23 18.28 8.98 5.47
N ASN A 24 18.47 8.00 6.36
CA ASN A 24 18.41 6.58 5.99
C ASN A 24 17.01 6.19 5.47
N PHE A 25 15.95 6.66 6.13
CA PHE A 25 14.59 6.39 5.71
C PHE A 25 14.27 7.03 4.34
N TYR A 26 14.70 8.28 4.13
CA TYR A 26 14.56 8.95 2.83
C TYR A 26 15.25 8.16 1.71
N GLU A 27 16.52 7.79 1.89
CA GLU A 27 17.27 7.03 0.88
C GLU A 27 16.68 5.63 0.64
N PHE A 28 16.07 5.01 1.65
CA PHE A 28 15.35 3.75 1.50
C PHE A 28 14.08 3.91 0.64
N ILE A 29 13.21 4.87 0.98
CA ILE A 29 11.95 5.11 0.26
C ILE A 29 12.19 5.61 -1.16
N LYS A 30 13.23 6.44 -1.37
CA LYS A 30 13.63 6.97 -2.68
C LYS A 30 13.92 5.87 -3.71
N LYS A 31 14.38 4.70 -3.27
CA LYS A 31 14.64 3.54 -4.15
C LYS A 31 13.36 2.90 -4.71
N ARG A 32 12.20 3.12 -4.08
CA ARG A 32 10.93 2.51 -4.48
C ARG A 32 10.51 3.00 -5.87
N ARG A 33 10.23 2.07 -6.77
CA ARG A 33 9.64 2.33 -8.09
C ARG A 33 8.35 1.53 -8.25
N SER A 34 7.45 2.02 -9.11
CA SER A 34 6.30 1.22 -9.55
C SER A 34 6.79 0.20 -10.57
N ILE A 35 6.85 -1.06 -10.16
CA ILE A 35 7.23 -2.21 -11.00
C ILE A 35 5.97 -2.80 -11.65
N ARG A 36 6.06 -3.19 -12.93
CA ARG A 36 4.95 -3.76 -13.72
C ARG A 36 5.18 -5.19 -14.18
N GLU A 37 6.35 -5.74 -13.89
CA GLU A 37 6.75 -7.12 -14.21
C GLU A 37 7.13 -7.82 -12.90
N PHE A 38 6.51 -8.96 -12.62
CA PHE A 38 6.63 -9.66 -11.34
C PHE A 38 7.03 -11.11 -11.55
N ASP A 39 7.92 -11.61 -10.69
CA ASP A 39 8.23 -13.03 -10.60
C ASP A 39 7.03 -13.82 -10.02
N LYS A 40 6.95 -15.11 -10.36
CA LYS A 40 5.97 -16.08 -9.86
C LYS A 40 6.42 -16.76 -8.57
N ALA A 41 7.62 -16.46 -8.06
CA ALA A 41 8.11 -16.97 -6.80
C ALA A 41 7.09 -16.72 -5.66
N PRO A 42 6.80 -17.72 -4.82
CA PRO A 42 5.93 -17.53 -3.67
C PRO A 42 6.58 -16.59 -2.64
N ILE A 43 5.74 -15.93 -1.84
CA ILE A 43 6.15 -15.07 -0.72
C ILE A 43 5.48 -15.62 0.54
N GLU A 44 6.22 -15.64 1.65
CA GLU A 44 5.71 -16.06 2.95
C GLU A 44 4.57 -15.16 3.44
N ASP A 45 3.54 -15.78 4.03
CA ASP A 45 2.32 -15.10 4.48
C ASP A 45 2.60 -14.01 5.52
N GLU A 46 3.59 -14.23 6.38
CA GLU A 46 3.94 -13.28 7.44
C GLU A 46 4.52 -11.98 6.87
N ILE A 47 5.21 -12.03 5.72
CA ILE A 47 5.71 -10.84 5.03
C ILE A 47 4.53 -9.98 4.56
N ILE A 48 3.52 -10.60 3.94
CA ILE A 48 2.30 -9.92 3.47
C ILE A 48 1.50 -9.36 4.65
N LYS A 49 1.37 -10.15 5.73
CA LYS A 49 0.65 -9.76 6.94
C LYS A 49 1.29 -8.55 7.61
N ASN A 50 2.62 -8.52 7.76
CA ASN A 50 3.31 -7.37 8.33
C ASN A 50 3.13 -6.09 7.50
N ALA A 51 3.08 -6.21 6.17
CA ALA A 51 2.78 -5.07 5.30
C ALA A 51 1.35 -4.54 5.51
N ILE A 52 0.37 -5.43 5.66
CA ILE A 52 -1.03 -5.06 5.93
C ILE A 52 -1.17 -4.43 7.33
N LEU A 53 -0.56 -5.01 8.36
CA LEU A 53 -0.56 -4.45 9.71
C LEU A 53 0.06 -3.05 9.75
N SER A 54 1.16 -2.86 9.01
CA SER A 54 1.77 -1.54 8.84
C SER A 54 0.80 -0.54 8.18
N ALA A 55 0.11 -0.93 7.12
CA ALA A 55 -0.90 -0.07 6.47
C ALA A 55 -2.07 0.27 7.40
N GLY A 56 -2.54 -0.70 8.20
CA GLY A 56 -3.61 -0.52 9.17
C GLY A 56 -3.26 0.42 10.34
N SER A 57 -1.98 0.74 10.55
CA SER A 57 -1.57 1.72 11.57
C SER A 57 -1.86 3.18 11.18
N ALA A 58 -2.30 3.43 9.95
CA ALA A 58 -2.64 4.77 9.50
C ALA A 58 -3.79 5.38 10.34
N PRO A 59 -3.71 6.67 10.71
CA PRO A 59 -4.81 7.33 11.40
C PRO A 59 -6.04 7.44 10.50
N ASN A 60 -7.23 7.41 11.08
CA ASN A 60 -8.49 7.60 10.36
C ASN A 60 -9.53 8.29 11.25
N GLY A 61 -10.51 8.91 10.60
CA GLY A 61 -11.57 9.66 11.28
C GLY A 61 -12.35 8.79 12.26
N ALA A 62 -12.48 9.27 13.49
CA ALA A 62 -13.18 8.57 14.57
C ALA A 62 -12.70 7.13 14.84
N ASN A 63 -11.48 6.77 14.42
CA ASN A 63 -10.92 5.43 14.55
C ASN A 63 -11.82 4.30 13.98
N LEU A 64 -12.58 4.59 12.92
CA LEU A 64 -13.46 3.62 12.26
C LEU A 64 -12.72 2.47 11.56
N GLN A 65 -11.43 2.62 11.29
CA GLN A 65 -10.61 1.65 10.55
C GLN A 65 -11.29 1.20 9.23
N PRO A 66 -11.72 2.14 8.35
CA PRO A 66 -12.63 1.85 7.24
C PRO A 66 -11.93 1.22 6.03
N TRP A 67 -11.07 0.24 6.27
CA TRP A 67 -10.28 -0.46 5.26
C TRP A 67 -10.48 -1.96 5.37
N HIS A 68 -10.60 -2.61 4.21
CA HIS A 68 -10.69 -4.04 4.08
C HIS A 68 -9.63 -4.52 3.08
N PHE A 69 -8.70 -5.36 3.56
CA PHE A 69 -7.62 -5.92 2.74
C PHE A 69 -7.98 -7.35 2.33
N VAL A 70 -8.10 -7.60 1.03
CA VAL A 70 -8.42 -8.93 0.48
C VAL A 70 -7.17 -9.55 -0.16
N ILE A 71 -6.70 -10.66 0.40
CA ILE A 71 -5.56 -11.41 -0.14
C ILE A 71 -6.06 -12.49 -1.10
N ILE A 72 -5.63 -12.44 -2.36
CA ILE A 72 -6.06 -13.38 -3.40
C ILE A 72 -4.86 -14.18 -3.90
N LYS A 73 -4.71 -15.41 -3.40
CA LYS A 73 -3.66 -16.35 -3.82
C LYS A 73 -4.08 -17.27 -4.97
N ASP A 74 -5.36 -17.62 -5.03
CA ASP A 74 -5.91 -18.54 -6.02
C ASP A 74 -5.68 -18.05 -7.46
N ILE A 75 -5.00 -18.87 -8.25
CA ILE A 75 -4.60 -18.54 -9.63
C ILE A 75 -5.81 -18.33 -10.54
N LYS A 76 -6.91 -19.08 -10.33
CA LYS A 76 -8.13 -18.99 -11.15
C LYS A 76 -8.87 -17.69 -10.86
N LYS A 77 -8.97 -17.28 -9.59
CA LYS A 77 -9.52 -15.99 -9.17
C LYS A 77 -8.70 -14.83 -9.71
N LYS A 78 -7.36 -14.88 -9.59
CA LYS A 78 -6.47 -13.86 -10.19
C LYS A 78 -6.69 -13.74 -11.71
N LYS A 79 -6.80 -14.87 -12.43
CA LYS A 79 -7.06 -14.87 -13.87
C LYS A 79 -8.41 -14.23 -14.23
N LYS A 80 -9.48 -14.52 -13.46
CA LYS A 80 -10.80 -13.90 -13.66
C LYS A 80 -10.75 -12.38 -13.48
N ILE A 81 -10.08 -11.90 -12.43
CA ILE A 81 -9.89 -10.47 -12.17
C ILE A 81 -9.12 -9.80 -13.31
N ARG A 82 -8.02 -10.40 -13.75
CA ARG A 82 -7.22 -9.90 -14.88
C ARG A 82 -8.06 -9.69 -16.14
N ILE A 83 -8.82 -10.71 -16.56
CA ILE A 83 -9.65 -10.64 -17.77
C ILE A 83 -10.69 -9.51 -17.66
N ALA A 84 -11.30 -9.34 -16.49
CA ALA A 84 -12.28 -8.27 -16.27
C ALA A 84 -11.63 -6.88 -16.32
N ALA A 85 -10.44 -6.71 -15.71
CA ALA A 85 -9.69 -5.46 -15.72
C ALA A 85 -9.25 -5.06 -17.14
N GLU A 86 -8.64 -5.98 -17.90
CA GLU A 86 -8.20 -5.75 -19.28
C GLU A 86 -9.38 -5.39 -20.21
N LYS A 87 -10.57 -5.95 -19.96
CA LYS A 87 -11.80 -5.59 -20.71
C LYS A 87 -12.21 -4.15 -20.45
N GLU A 88 -12.15 -3.67 -19.21
CA GLU A 88 -12.51 -2.29 -18.88
C GLU A 88 -11.46 -1.30 -19.38
N GLU A 89 -10.18 -1.64 -19.28
CA GLU A 89 -9.08 -0.83 -19.82
C GLU A 89 -9.23 -0.63 -21.34
N LYS A 90 -9.50 -1.70 -22.10
CA LYS A 90 -9.77 -1.60 -23.55
C LYS A 90 -10.95 -0.68 -23.87
N LYS A 91 -12.03 -0.73 -23.08
CA LYS A 91 -13.18 0.18 -23.26
C LYS A 91 -12.80 1.62 -22.95
N PHE A 92 -12.00 1.85 -21.91
CA PHE A 92 -11.53 3.17 -21.53
C PHE A 92 -10.75 3.81 -22.68
N TYR A 93 -9.71 3.14 -23.19
CA TYR A 93 -8.91 3.68 -24.29
C TYR A 93 -9.67 3.81 -25.61
N LYS A 94 -10.69 2.96 -25.84
CA LYS A 94 -11.49 3.04 -27.08
C LYS A 94 -12.53 4.16 -27.07
N PHE A 95 -13.10 4.49 -25.91
CA PHE A 95 -14.31 5.33 -25.85
C PHE A 95 -14.25 6.52 -24.87
N LYS A 96 -13.33 6.50 -23.89
CA LYS A 96 -13.34 7.45 -22.77
C LYS A 96 -12.01 8.18 -22.55
N ALA A 97 -10.92 7.70 -23.14
CA ALA A 97 -9.62 8.34 -22.98
C ALA A 97 -9.60 9.72 -23.65
N PRO A 98 -9.13 10.77 -22.95
CA PRO A 98 -8.89 12.07 -23.57
C PRO A 98 -7.91 11.95 -24.74
N GLN A 99 -8.10 12.74 -25.80
CA GLN A 99 -7.22 12.70 -26.98
C GLN A 99 -5.74 12.93 -26.62
N ALA A 100 -5.47 13.81 -25.65
CA ALA A 100 -4.13 14.09 -25.15
C ALA A 100 -3.40 12.89 -24.50
N TRP A 101 -4.08 11.75 -24.29
CA TRP A 101 -3.47 10.52 -23.80
C TRP A 101 -3.27 9.47 -24.90
N LEU A 102 -3.78 9.72 -26.10
CA LEU A 102 -3.72 8.83 -27.26
C LEU A 102 -2.67 9.29 -28.29
N ASP A 103 -2.33 10.59 -28.29
CA ASP A 103 -1.23 11.20 -29.03
C ASP A 103 0.14 10.95 -28.35
#